data_AF-A0A256FA85-F1
#
_entry.id   AF-A0A256FA85-F1
#
_cell.length_a   1.000
_cell.length_b   1.000
_cell.length_c   1.000
_cell.angle_alpha   90.00
_cell.angle_beta   90.00
_cell.angle_gamma   90.00
#
_symmetry.space_group_name_H-M   'P 1'
#
loop_
_entity.id
_entity.type
_entity.pdbx_description
1 polymer ?
#
loop_
_entity_poly.entity_id
_entity_poly.type
_entity_poly.pdbx_seq_one_letter_code
_entity_poly.pdbx_strand_id
1 'polypeptide(L)'
;MLDKTFGAAPSFDAGALAVCETIASAVTADAYVPACPVLSILQAAPSEPALRKTAVDVYARWTDCIERHAARFGLAEPRKAAFLLHVRLQGAWIIAYAQQSNAPFRMLAEELREATA
;
A
#
# COMPACT_ATOMS: atom_id res chain seq x y z
N MET A 1 -3.44 -4.33 -8.87
CA MET A 1 -2.04 -4.08 -8.46
C MET A 1 -1.61 -5.05 -7.38
N LEU A 2 -2.10 -4.92 -6.14
CA LEU A 2 -1.74 -5.77 -4.99
C LEU A 2 -1.79 -7.27 -5.33
N ASP A 3 -2.91 -7.75 -5.85
CA ASP A 3 -3.07 -9.18 -6.17
C ASP A 3 -2.07 -9.68 -7.22
N LYS A 4 -1.74 -8.83 -8.20
CA LYS A 4 -0.77 -9.16 -9.26
C LYS A 4 0.65 -9.23 -8.72
N THR A 5 1.07 -8.25 -7.92
CA THR A 5 2.42 -8.16 -7.36
C THR A 5 2.68 -9.30 -6.37
N PHE A 6 1.74 -9.58 -5.46
CA PHE A 6 1.85 -10.72 -4.55
C PHE A 6 1.68 -12.06 -5.27
N GLY A 7 0.81 -12.14 -6.27
CA GLY A 7 0.57 -13.35 -7.05
C GLY A 7 1.83 -13.92 -7.67
N ALA A 8 2.71 -13.05 -8.19
CA ALA A 8 3.99 -13.39 -8.81
C ALA A 8 5.16 -13.54 -7.83
N ALA A 9 4.99 -13.17 -6.55
CA ALA A 9 6.07 -13.16 -5.58
C ALA A 9 6.33 -14.54 -4.95
N PRO A 10 7.59 -14.87 -4.63
CA PRO A 10 7.95 -16.14 -3.95
C PRO A 10 7.71 -16.12 -2.43
N SER A 11 7.54 -14.94 -1.82
CA SER A 11 7.30 -14.77 -0.38
C SER A 11 6.45 -13.54 -0.11
N PHE A 12 5.96 -13.40 1.13
CA PHE A 12 5.20 -12.22 1.54
C PHE A 12 6.03 -10.94 1.42
N ASP A 13 7.28 -10.96 1.88
CA ASP A 13 8.16 -9.79 1.84
C ASP A 13 8.56 -9.42 0.42
N ALA A 14 8.80 -10.41 -0.45
CA ALA A 14 9.02 -10.15 -1.88
C ALA A 14 7.78 -9.52 -2.53
N GLY A 15 6.57 -9.92 -2.11
CA GLY A 15 5.32 -9.29 -2.56
C GLY A 15 5.17 -7.85 -2.05
N ALA A 16 5.50 -7.60 -0.78
CA ALA A 16 5.49 -6.27 -0.18
C ALA A 16 6.50 -5.34 -0.86
N LEU A 17 7.71 -5.82 -1.14
CA LEU A 17 8.74 -5.13 -1.90
C LEU A 17 8.25 -4.77 -3.30
N ALA A 18 7.71 -5.76 -4.03
CA ALA A 18 7.19 -5.55 -5.38
C ALA A 18 6.05 -4.53 -5.41
N VAL A 19 5.18 -4.49 -4.39
CA VAL A 19 4.16 -3.43 -4.26
C VAL A 19 4.82 -2.07 -4.13
N CYS A 20 5.80 -1.92 -3.22
CA CYS A 20 6.48 -0.64 -2.99
C CYS A 20 7.15 -0.13 -4.27
N GLU A 21 7.89 -1.01 -4.98
CA GLU A 21 8.57 -0.66 -6.22
C GLU A 21 7.58 -0.32 -7.34
N THR A 22 6.48 -1.06 -7.45
CA THR A 22 5.46 -0.76 -8.46
C THR A 22 4.76 0.57 -8.17
N ILE A 23 4.49 0.92 -6.89
CA ILE A 23 3.93 2.23 -6.55
C ILE A 23 4.97 3.32 -6.81
N ALA A 24 6.22 3.13 -6.38
CA ALA A 24 7.31 4.08 -6.59
C ALA A 24 7.50 4.43 -8.07
N SER A 25 7.37 3.44 -8.95
CA SER A 25 7.39 3.65 -10.40
C SER A 25 6.15 4.38 -10.90
N ALA A 26 4.95 3.97 -10.45
CA ALA A 26 3.69 4.58 -10.86
C ALA A 26 3.60 6.06 -10.49
N VAL A 27 4.02 6.45 -9.29
CA VAL A 27 3.94 7.84 -8.83
C VAL A 27 4.93 8.78 -9.53
N THR A 28 5.94 8.25 -10.23
CA THR A 28 6.88 9.02 -11.06
C THR A 28 6.60 8.94 -12.55
N ALA A 29 5.55 8.24 -12.97
CA ALA A 29 5.18 8.14 -14.38
C ALA A 29 4.60 9.45 -14.92
N ASP A 30 4.02 10.27 -14.04
CA ASP A 30 3.38 11.55 -14.38
C ASP A 30 4.22 12.75 -13.90
N ALA A 31 3.85 13.95 -14.35
CA ALA A 31 4.51 15.21 -13.98
C ALA A 31 4.40 15.56 -12.48
N TYR A 32 3.47 14.94 -11.76
CA TYR A 32 3.26 15.12 -10.33
C TYR A 32 2.92 13.78 -9.68
N VAL A 33 3.29 13.63 -8.41
CA VAL A 33 2.88 12.47 -7.60
C VAL A 33 1.39 12.63 -7.27
N PRO A 34 0.51 11.69 -7.66
CA PRO A 34 -0.88 11.73 -7.25
C PRO A 34 -1.03 11.31 -5.79
N ALA A 35 -1.99 11.92 -5.09
CA ALA A 35 -2.44 11.44 -3.80
C ALA A 35 -2.96 10.00 -3.91
N CYS A 36 -3.00 9.26 -2.79
CA CYS A 36 -3.72 7.98 -2.75
C CYS A 36 -5.17 8.22 -3.21
N PRO A 37 -5.73 7.42 -4.13
CA PRO A 37 -7.07 7.68 -4.69
C PRO A 37 -8.19 7.67 -3.64
N VAL A 38 -7.97 7.03 -2.48
CA VAL A 38 -8.92 7.02 -1.36
C VAL A 38 -8.84 8.29 -0.51
N LEU A 39 -7.71 9.00 -0.53
CA LEU A 39 -7.52 10.23 0.25
C LEU A 39 -8.51 11.32 -0.20
N SER A 40 -8.71 11.49 -1.50
CA SER A 40 -9.68 12.45 -2.04
C SER A 40 -11.12 12.11 -1.63
N ILE A 41 -11.47 10.82 -1.56
CA ILE A 41 -12.77 10.35 -1.06
C ILE A 41 -12.94 10.74 0.41
N LEU A 42 -11.89 10.56 1.22
CA LEU A 42 -11.90 10.93 2.63
C LEU A 42 -11.96 12.44 2.85
N GLN A 43 -11.33 13.25 2.00
CA GLN A 43 -11.41 14.71 2.05
C GLN A 43 -12.83 15.24 1.80
N ALA A 44 -13.62 14.55 0.97
CA ALA A 44 -15.02 14.89 0.72
C ALA A 44 -15.98 14.37 1.80
N ALA A 45 -15.54 13.45 2.68
CA ALA A 45 -16.40 12.84 3.68
C ALA A 45 -17.05 13.81 4.70
N PRO A 46 -16.45 14.96 5.09
CA PRO A 46 -17.13 15.94 5.95
C PRO A 46 -18.40 16.52 5.33
N SER A 47 -18.42 16.71 4.00
CA SER A 47 -19.60 17.18 3.27
C SER A 47 -20.51 16.04 2.80
N GLU A 48 -19.96 14.83 2.64
CA GLU A 48 -20.64 13.65 2.11
C GLU A 48 -20.35 12.41 3.01
N PRO A 49 -21.02 12.27 4.17
CA PRO A 49 -20.68 11.22 5.15
C PRO A 49 -20.71 9.79 4.62
N ALA A 50 -21.53 9.52 3.59
CA ALA A 50 -21.58 8.22 2.92
C ALA A 50 -20.23 7.83 2.28
N LEU A 51 -19.44 8.80 1.84
CA LEU A 51 -18.11 8.56 1.26
C LEU A 51 -17.11 8.01 2.29
N ARG A 52 -17.30 8.30 3.59
CA ARG A 52 -16.48 7.67 4.64
C ARG A 52 -16.61 6.16 4.60
N LYS A 53 -17.85 5.65 4.44
CA LYS A 53 -18.08 4.21 4.34
C LYS A 53 -17.41 3.63 3.09
N THR A 54 -17.53 4.30 1.94
CA THR A 54 -16.86 3.89 0.70
C THR A 54 -15.34 3.80 0.88
N ALA A 55 -14.72 4.79 1.52
CA ALA A 55 -13.28 4.77 1.79
C ALA A 55 -12.88 3.59 2.69
N VAL A 56 -13.65 3.34 3.76
CA VAL A 56 -13.45 2.19 4.65
C VAL A 56 -13.55 0.87 3.88
N ASP A 57 -14.56 0.71 3.03
CA ASP A 57 -14.78 -0.51 2.26
C ASP A 57 -13.63 -0.75 1.25
N VAL A 58 -13.11 0.30 0.61
CA VAL A 58 -11.95 0.18 -0.30
C VAL A 58 -10.69 -0.23 0.47
N TYR A 59 -10.40 0.41 1.59
CA TYR A 59 -9.24 0.06 2.41
C TYR A 59 -9.35 -1.34 3.01
N ALA A 60 -10.55 -1.77 3.41
CA ALA A 60 -10.80 -3.13 3.86
C ALA A 60 -10.46 -4.13 2.74
N ARG A 61 -10.98 -3.93 1.52
CA ARG A 61 -10.71 -4.82 0.37
C ARG A 61 -9.22 -4.93 0.04
N TRP A 62 -8.46 -3.84 0.16
CA TRP A 62 -7.01 -3.87 -0.05
C TRP A 62 -6.30 -4.64 1.06
N THR A 63 -6.68 -4.42 2.32
CA THR A 63 -6.13 -5.14 3.47
C THR A 63 -6.42 -6.64 3.36
N ASP A 64 -7.67 -7.01 3.04
CA ASP A 64 -8.09 -8.40 2.88
C ASP A 64 -7.33 -9.07 1.72
N CYS A 65 -7.00 -8.31 0.67
CA CYS A 65 -6.17 -8.82 -0.41
C CYS A 65 -4.76 -9.17 0.05
N ILE A 66 -4.13 -8.29 0.83
CA ILE A 66 -2.78 -8.52 1.37
C ILE A 66 -2.82 -9.68 2.38
N GLU A 67 -3.86 -9.74 3.21
CA GLU A 67 -4.07 -10.80 4.20
C GLU A 67 -4.18 -12.18 3.56
N ARG A 68 -4.92 -12.33 2.45
CA ARG A 68 -4.99 -13.60 1.72
C ARG A 68 -3.62 -14.07 1.27
N HIS A 69 -2.75 -13.17 0.83
CA HIS A 69 -1.38 -13.51 0.44
C HIS A 69 -0.49 -13.80 1.64
N ALA A 70 -0.63 -13.05 2.74
CA ALA A 70 0.05 -13.36 4.01
C ALA A 70 -0.29 -14.78 4.50
N ALA A 71 -1.58 -15.15 4.43
CA ALA A 71 -2.04 -16.49 4.77
C ALA A 71 -1.51 -17.55 3.79
N ARG A 72 -1.51 -17.26 2.47
CA ARG A 72 -0.93 -18.13 1.43
C ARG A 72 0.52 -18.50 1.71
N PHE A 73 1.30 -17.55 2.22
CA PHE A 73 2.72 -17.73 2.57
C PHE A 73 2.94 -18.25 4.01
N GLY A 74 1.89 -18.58 4.75
CA GLY A 74 2.00 -19.24 6.06
C GLY A 74 2.42 -18.33 7.21
N LEU A 75 2.20 -17.01 7.12
CA LEU A 75 2.48 -16.11 8.24
C LEU A 75 1.57 -16.45 9.44
N ALA A 76 2.13 -16.42 10.65
CA ALA A 76 1.39 -16.75 11.88
C ALA A 76 0.22 -15.77 12.16
N GLU A 77 0.40 -14.49 11.82
CA GLU A 77 -0.59 -13.43 12.05
C GLU A 77 -0.91 -12.67 10.73
N PRO A 78 -1.60 -13.29 9.75
CA PRO A 78 -1.81 -12.72 8.42
C PRO A 78 -2.49 -11.35 8.44
N ARG A 79 -3.52 -11.20 9.28
CA ARG A 79 -4.27 -9.95 9.42
C ARG A 79 -3.38 -8.82 9.92
N LYS A 80 -2.56 -9.10 10.94
CA LYS A 80 -1.65 -8.11 11.52
C LYS A 80 -0.60 -7.68 10.51
N ALA A 81 0.02 -8.64 9.81
CA ALA A 81 1.01 -8.35 8.78
C ALA A 81 0.42 -7.49 7.65
N ALA A 82 -0.77 -7.85 7.17
CA ALA A 82 -1.47 -7.11 6.12
C ALA A 82 -1.83 -5.69 6.53
N PHE A 83 -2.37 -5.51 7.74
CA PHE A 83 -2.72 -4.20 8.26
C PHE A 83 -1.49 -3.31 8.43
N LEU A 84 -0.40 -3.82 9.02
CA LEU A 84 0.84 -3.06 9.20
C LEU A 84 1.46 -2.64 7.87
N LEU A 85 1.50 -3.53 6.88
CA LEU A 85 1.97 -3.17 5.54
C LEU A 85 1.08 -2.08 4.93
N HIS A 86 -0.24 -2.22 5.03
CA HIS A 86 -1.15 -1.21 4.48
C HIS A 86 -0.98 0.16 5.14
N VAL A 87 -0.81 0.22 6.46
CA VAL A 87 -0.51 1.48 7.18
C VAL A 87 0.78 2.11 6.67
N ARG A 88 1.86 1.33 6.52
CA ARG A 88 3.15 1.81 5.99
C ARG A 88 3.01 2.35 4.57
N LEU A 89 2.27 1.66 3.71
CA LEU A 89 2.00 2.11 2.33
C LEU A 89 1.23 3.44 2.30
N GLN A 90 0.20 3.62 3.14
CA GLN A 90 -0.54 4.88 3.21
C GLN A 90 0.33 6.03 3.75
N GLY A 91 1.14 5.77 4.77
CA GLY A 91 2.12 6.73 5.29
C GLY A 91 3.11 7.18 4.22
N ALA A 92 3.70 6.22 3.50
CA ALA A 92 4.60 6.51 2.38
C ALA A 92 3.91 7.35 1.30
N TRP A 93 2.65 7.05 0.96
CA TRP A 93 1.89 7.79 -0.04
C TRP A 93 1.65 9.25 0.35
N ILE A 94 1.29 9.51 1.61
CA ILE A 94 1.06 10.87 2.11
C ILE A 94 2.35 11.70 2.01
N ILE A 95 3.48 11.14 2.45
CA ILE A 95 4.77 11.85 2.37
C ILE A 95 5.21 12.01 0.91
N ALA A 96 5.01 10.99 0.06
CA ALA A 96 5.35 11.06 -1.35
C ALA A 96 4.56 12.16 -2.07
N TYR A 97 3.27 12.29 -1.75
CA TYR A 97 2.42 13.37 -2.24
C TYR A 97 2.88 14.74 -1.74
N ALA A 98 3.22 14.87 -0.45
CA ALA A 98 3.69 16.13 0.11
C ALA A 98 5.05 16.58 -0.47
N GLN A 99 5.96 15.63 -0.71
CA GLN A 99 7.31 15.89 -1.21
C GLN A 99 7.39 15.88 -2.74
N GLN A 100 6.32 15.47 -3.43
CA GLN A 100 6.32 15.22 -4.88
C GLN A 100 7.49 14.32 -5.30
N SER A 101 7.70 13.24 -4.53
CA SER A 101 8.85 12.35 -4.68
C SER A 101 8.47 10.90 -4.37
N ASN A 102 9.05 9.93 -5.07
CA ASN A 102 8.91 8.51 -4.74
C ASN A 102 9.85 8.01 -3.64
N ALA A 103 10.69 8.89 -3.08
CA ALA A 103 11.66 8.54 -2.05
C ALA A 103 11.03 7.76 -0.87
N PRO A 104 9.84 8.10 -0.34
CA PRO A 104 9.23 7.33 0.76
C PRO A 104 8.94 5.86 0.41
N PHE A 105 8.51 5.58 -0.83
CA PHE A 105 8.29 4.19 -1.27
C PHE A 105 9.61 3.45 -1.49
N ARG A 106 10.67 4.14 -1.94
CA ARG A 106 12.01 3.56 -2.07
C ARG A 106 12.61 3.22 -0.71
N MET A 107 12.48 4.10 0.27
CA MET A 107 12.92 3.84 1.65
C MET A 107 12.17 2.65 2.27
N LEU A 108 10.85 2.57 2.05
CA LEU A 108 10.06 1.43 2.51
C LEU A 108 10.51 0.11 1.84
N ALA A 109 10.83 0.14 0.54
CA ALA A 109 11.38 -0.99 -0.19
C ALA A 109 12.76 -1.42 0.35
N GLU A 110 13.64 -0.47 0.68
CA GLU A 110 14.96 -0.72 1.27
C GLU A 110 14.85 -1.40 2.63
N GLU A 111 14.01 -0.87 3.53
CA GLU A 111 13.75 -1.47 4.84
C GLU A 111 13.24 -2.92 4.73
N LEU A 112 12.34 -3.18 3.77
CA LEU A 112 11.82 -4.53 3.53
C LEU A 112 12.88 -5.49 3.01
N ARG A 113 13.86 -5.03 2.22
CA ARG A 113 14.99 -5.88 1.79
C ARG A 113 15.88 -6.24 2.98
N GLU A 114 16.20 -5.27 3.83
CA GLU A 114 17.05 -5.47 5.00
C GLU A 114 16.42 -6.43 6.02
N ALA A 115 15.10 -6.40 6.18
CA ALA A 115 14.38 -7.33 7.06
C ALA A 115 14.38 -8.79 6.55
N THR A 116 14.74 -9.02 5.28
CA THR A 116 14.75 -10.35 4.63
C THR A 116 16.14 -10.93 4.39
N ALA A 117 17.20 -10.15 4.68
CA ALA A 117 18.60 -10.55 4.54
C ALA A 117 19.07 -11.29 5.80
#